data_AF-A0A846NE12-F1
#
_entry.id   AF-A0A846NE12-F1
#
_cell.length_a   1.000
_cell.length_b   1.000
_cell.length_c   1.000
_cell.angle_alpha   90.00
_cell.angle_beta   90.00
_cell.angle_gamma   90.00
#
_symmetry.space_group_name_H-M   'P 1'
#
loop_
_entity.id
_entity.type
_entity.pdbx_description
1 polymer ?
#
loop_
_entity_poly.entity_id
_entity_poly.type
_entity_poly.pdbx_seq_one_letter_code
_entity_poly.pdbx_strand_id
1 'polypeptide(L)'
;TSFDAPVIFVEIGSSEDEWSLPDAGEALSKGAWAAATLKAAGRRAVGFGGDHYCSRFTEAVLSCELAVGHAFPRYNFPGLKFDVVSCAFTRTVGGCSLAAVDWRGLKSR
;
A
#
# COMPACT_ATOMS: atom_id res chain seq x y z
N THR A 1 2.81 -13.12 -8.91
CA THR A 1 3.02 -12.82 -7.48
C THR A 1 3.10 -14.11 -6.66
N SER A 2 4.08 -14.98 -6.96
CA SER A 2 4.32 -16.22 -6.22
C SER A 2 5.55 -15.99 -5.34
N PHE A 3 5.28 -15.59 -4.11
CA PHE A 3 6.25 -15.38 -3.04
C PHE A 3 5.65 -15.99 -1.79
N ASP A 4 6.43 -16.82 -1.11
CA ASP A 4 6.01 -17.49 0.12
C ASP A 4 6.28 -16.64 1.36
N ALA A 5 7.17 -15.64 1.24
CA ALA A 5 7.43 -14.65 2.26
C ALA A 5 6.60 -13.37 2.02
N PRO A 6 6.28 -12.60 3.07
CA PRO A 6 5.85 -11.22 2.96
C PRO A 6 6.86 -10.37 2.17
N VAL A 7 6.38 -9.58 1.21
CA VAL A 7 7.21 -8.69 0.40
C VAL A 7 6.53 -7.34 0.28
N ILE A 8 7.32 -6.27 0.38
CA ILE A 8 6.94 -4.91 0.02
C ILE A 8 8.00 -4.35 -0.94
N PHE A 9 7.59 -3.40 -1.78
CA PHE A 9 8.51 -2.62 -2.60
C PHE A 9 8.71 -1.25 -1.93
N VAL A 10 9.94 -0.77 -1.91
CA VAL A 10 10.30 0.58 -1.47
C VAL A 10 11.09 1.19 -2.61
N GLU A 11 10.63 2.33 -3.13
CA GLU A 11 11.03 2.82 -4.45
C GLU A 11 11.43 4.30 -4.41
N ILE A 12 12.32 4.70 -5.32
CA ILE A 12 12.58 6.10 -5.67
C ILE A 12 12.05 6.28 -7.10
N GLY A 13 11.26 7.32 -7.32
CA GLY A 13 10.68 7.61 -8.62
C GLY A 13 10.78 9.09 -8.98
N SER A 14 10.58 9.46 -10.24
CA SER A 14 10.11 8.58 -11.33
C SER A 14 11.07 8.47 -12.51
N SER A 15 12.25 9.09 -12.45
CA SER A 15 13.25 9.08 -13.52
C SER A 15 14.66 8.81 -13.01
N GLU A 16 15.60 8.61 -13.94
CA GLU A 16 17.02 8.43 -13.65
C GLU A 16 17.62 9.59 -12.84
N ASP A 17 17.07 10.80 -13.00
CA ASP A 17 17.47 11.98 -12.24
C ASP A 17 17.22 11.78 -10.75
N GLU A 18 16.03 11.25 -10.36
CA GLU A 18 15.74 10.97 -8.96
C GLU A 18 16.47 9.73 -8.44
N TRP A 19 16.64 8.69 -9.27
CA TRP A 19 17.31 7.44 -8.86
C TRP A 19 18.76 7.65 -8.45
N SER A 20 19.41 8.67 -9.02
CA SER A 20 20.82 8.98 -8.77
C SER A 20 21.04 9.87 -7.54
N LEU A 21 19.98 10.36 -6.89
CA LEU A 21 20.10 11.26 -5.74
C LEU A 21 20.56 10.51 -4.48
N PRO A 22 21.74 10.84 -3.90
CA PRO A 22 22.23 10.18 -2.69
C PRO A 22 21.28 10.32 -1.50
N ASP A 23 20.70 11.51 -1.32
CA ASP A 23 19.77 11.80 -0.22
C ASP A 23 18.48 10.96 -0.31
N ALA A 24 18.01 10.68 -1.53
CA ALA A 24 16.86 9.80 -1.75
C ALA A 24 17.20 8.35 -1.38
N GLY A 25 18.41 7.88 -1.75
CA GLY A 25 18.93 6.58 -1.34
C GLY A 25 19.08 6.44 0.18
N GLU A 26 19.58 7.48 0.85
CA GLU A 26 19.67 7.51 2.31
C GLU A 26 18.28 7.44 2.97
N ALA A 27 17.33 8.24 2.50
CA ALA A 27 15.97 8.23 3.03
C ALA A 27 15.28 6.86 2.82
N LEU A 28 15.40 6.28 1.62
CA LEU A 28 14.86 4.95 1.31
C LEU A 28 15.46 3.87 2.21
N SER A 29 16.79 3.85 2.36
CA SER A 29 17.47 2.83 3.17
C SER A 29 17.06 2.90 4.64
N LYS A 30 16.94 4.10 5.21
CA LYS A 30 16.42 4.31 6.57
C LYS A 30 14.98 3.83 6.71
N GLY A 31 14.12 4.17 5.75
CA GLY A 31 12.72 3.75 5.73
C GLY A 31 12.57 2.23 5.64
N ALA A 32 13.31 1.59 4.74
CA ALA A 32 13.31 0.14 4.56
C ALA A 32 13.81 -0.59 5.83
N TRP A 33 14.88 -0.09 6.45
CA TRP A 33 15.39 -0.65 7.70
C TRP A 33 14.37 -0.54 8.84
N ALA A 34 13.72 0.64 8.99
CA ALA A 34 12.67 0.85 9.97
C ALA A 34 11.48 -0.10 9.72
N ALA A 35 11.04 -0.26 8.47
CA ALA A 35 9.94 -1.16 8.12
C ALA A 35 10.27 -2.64 8.42
N ALA A 36 11.54 -3.06 8.26
CA ALA A 36 11.97 -4.43 8.51
C ALA A 36 12.16 -4.76 9.99
N THR A 37 12.46 -3.76 10.83
CA THR A 37 12.87 -3.99 12.23
C THR A 37 11.85 -3.53 13.27
N LEU A 38 11.00 -2.57 12.93
CA LEU A 38 9.98 -2.05 13.85
C LEU A 38 8.67 -2.82 13.74
N LYS A 39 7.91 -2.83 14.83
CA LYS A 39 6.56 -3.40 14.82
C LYS A 39 5.60 -2.45 14.10
N ALA A 40 4.90 -2.96 13.09
CA ALA A 40 3.85 -2.21 12.42
C ALA A 40 2.74 -1.78 13.40
N ALA A 41 2.34 -0.53 13.31
CA ALA A 41 1.23 0.06 14.07
C ALA A 41 -0.04 0.14 13.20
N GLY A 42 -1.18 0.36 13.85
CA GLY A 42 -2.46 0.55 13.16
C GLY A 42 -3.23 -0.73 12.84
N ARG A 43 -4.45 -0.56 12.37
CA ARG A 43 -5.36 -1.66 12.04
C ARG A 43 -5.12 -2.12 10.61
N ARG A 44 -4.86 -3.41 10.42
CA ARG A 44 -4.62 -3.99 9.10
C ARG A 44 -5.85 -3.85 8.21
N ALA A 45 -5.66 -3.33 7.00
CA ALA A 45 -6.75 -3.06 6.07
C ALA A 45 -6.37 -3.39 4.61
N VAL A 46 -7.40 -3.65 3.80
CA VAL A 46 -7.32 -3.61 2.33
C VAL A 46 -7.95 -2.31 1.85
N GLY A 47 -7.22 -1.56 1.02
CA GLY A 47 -7.66 -0.26 0.50
C GLY A 47 -8.48 -0.37 -0.79
N PHE A 48 -9.52 0.44 -0.92
CA PHE A 48 -10.37 0.54 -2.12
C PHE A 48 -10.63 1.99 -2.50
N GLY A 49 -10.28 2.36 -3.72
CA GLY A 49 -10.49 3.70 -4.28
C GLY A 49 -9.21 4.53 -4.33
N GLY A 50 -9.35 5.76 -4.79
CA GLY A 50 -8.24 6.67 -5.01
C GLY A 50 -7.64 6.54 -6.42
N ASP A 51 -6.63 7.36 -6.67
CA ASP A 51 -5.79 7.30 -7.86
C ASP A 51 -4.60 6.33 -7.66
N HIS A 52 -3.63 6.37 -8.57
CA HIS A 52 -2.44 5.52 -8.50
C HIS A 52 -1.63 5.71 -7.20
N TYR A 53 -1.61 6.92 -6.64
CA TYR A 53 -0.82 7.26 -5.45
C TYR A 53 -1.56 7.09 -4.13
N CYS A 54 -2.89 6.85 -4.18
CA CYS A 54 -3.66 6.45 -3.01
C CYS A 54 -3.48 7.38 -1.78
N SER A 55 -3.43 8.71 -1.99
CA SER A 55 -3.04 9.71 -0.98
C SER A 55 -3.78 9.61 0.37
N ARG A 56 -5.07 9.24 0.36
CA ARG A 56 -5.87 9.02 1.57
C ARG A 56 -5.40 7.84 2.42
N PHE A 57 -4.90 6.78 1.77
CA PHE A 57 -4.33 5.65 2.49
C PHE A 57 -2.96 6.02 3.07
N THR A 58 -2.17 6.82 2.36
CA THR A 58 -0.93 7.38 2.90
C THR A 58 -1.18 8.21 4.16
N GLU A 59 -2.17 9.11 4.15
CA GLU A 59 -2.58 9.90 5.34
C GLU A 59 -2.92 8.98 6.52
N ALA A 60 -3.74 7.95 6.31
CA ALA A 60 -4.18 7.03 7.36
C ALA A 60 -3.07 6.10 7.89
N VAL A 61 -2.09 5.76 7.06
CA VAL A 61 -0.91 4.98 7.47
C VAL A 61 0.03 5.85 8.31
N LEU A 62 0.29 7.09 7.88
CA LEU A 62 1.14 8.03 8.62
C LEU A 62 0.53 8.42 9.98
N SER A 63 -0.79 8.48 10.11
CA SER A 63 -1.48 8.71 11.38
C SER A 63 -1.54 7.48 12.30
N CYS A 64 -0.99 6.33 11.87
CA CYS A 64 -1.06 5.05 12.56
C CYS A 64 -2.49 4.54 12.81
N GLU A 65 -3.49 5.06 12.10
CA GLU A 65 -4.86 4.54 12.17
C GLU A 65 -4.95 3.18 11.48
N LEU A 66 -4.33 3.09 10.30
CA LEU A 66 -4.37 1.93 9.42
C LEU A 66 -2.98 1.41 9.04
N ALA A 67 -2.90 0.11 8.77
CA ALA A 67 -1.77 -0.52 8.09
C ALA A 67 -2.29 -1.18 6.82
N VAL A 68 -2.20 -0.48 5.69
CA VAL A 68 -2.76 -0.95 4.42
C VAL A 68 -1.81 -1.95 3.77
N GLY A 69 -2.30 -3.16 3.50
CA GLY A 69 -1.53 -4.21 2.82
C GLY A 69 -1.70 -4.13 1.30
N HIS A 70 -2.83 -4.63 0.80
CA HIS A 70 -3.20 -4.50 -0.60
C HIS A 70 -4.10 -3.28 -0.79
N ALA A 71 -4.01 -2.62 -1.94
CA ALA A 71 -4.89 -1.53 -2.32
C ALA A 71 -5.37 -1.70 -3.77
N PHE A 72 -6.62 -1.33 -4.01
CA PHE A 72 -7.25 -1.33 -5.33
C PHE A 72 -7.62 0.10 -5.71
N PRO A 73 -6.79 0.78 -6.52
CA PRO A 73 -7.14 2.06 -7.13
C PRO A 73 -8.44 1.96 -7.95
N ARG A 74 -9.11 3.10 -8.14
CA ARG A 74 -10.40 3.16 -8.84
C ARG A 74 -10.39 2.49 -10.22
N TYR A 75 -9.31 2.66 -10.98
CA TYR A 75 -9.21 2.14 -12.34
C TYR A 75 -9.16 0.59 -12.39
N ASN A 76 -8.93 -0.08 -11.26
CA ASN A 76 -8.99 -1.54 -11.18
C ASN A 76 -10.41 -2.09 -11.02
N PHE A 77 -11.40 -1.25 -10.69
CA PHE A 77 -12.75 -1.73 -10.38
C PHE A 77 -13.48 -2.35 -11.57
N PRO A 78 -13.39 -1.79 -12.81
CA PRO A 78 -13.89 -2.48 -13.98
C PRO A 78 -13.13 -3.81 -14.16
N GLY A 79 -13.78 -4.92 -13.80
CA GLY A 79 -13.19 -6.26 -13.87
C GLY A 79 -12.57 -6.77 -12.57
N LEU A 80 -12.71 -6.06 -11.44
CA LEU A 80 -12.29 -6.58 -10.14
C LEU A 80 -13.17 -7.77 -9.74
N LYS A 81 -12.54 -8.93 -9.52
CA LYS A 81 -13.23 -10.18 -9.20
C LYS A 81 -13.18 -10.47 -7.70
N PHE A 82 -14.19 -11.19 -7.21
CA PHE A 82 -14.33 -11.55 -5.80
C PHE A 82 -13.15 -12.39 -5.28
N ASP A 83 -12.65 -13.33 -6.08
CA ASP A 83 -11.50 -14.18 -5.74
C ASP A 83 -10.23 -13.35 -5.52
N VAL A 84 -10.00 -12.33 -6.34
CA VAL A 84 -8.88 -11.38 -6.19
C VAL A 84 -9.01 -10.57 -4.90
N VAL A 85 -10.22 -10.07 -4.62
CA VAL A 85 -10.49 -9.35 -3.36
C VAL A 85 -10.28 -10.25 -2.16
N SER A 86 -10.84 -11.46 -2.17
CA SER A 86 -10.66 -12.46 -1.12
C SER A 86 -9.17 -12.77 -0.89
N CYS A 87 -8.41 -12.95 -1.97
CA CYS A 87 -6.97 -13.17 -1.93
C CYS A 87 -6.22 -11.99 -1.27
N ALA A 88 -6.61 -10.74 -1.53
CA ALA A 88 -6.00 -9.57 -0.90
C ALA A 88 -6.18 -9.57 0.63
N PHE A 89 -7.37 -9.96 1.13
CA PHE A 89 -7.61 -10.08 2.57
C PHE A 89 -6.81 -11.23 3.20
N THR A 90 -6.77 -12.40 2.55
CA THR A 90 -6.06 -13.58 3.09
C THR A 90 -4.54 -13.44 3.02
N ARG A 91 -4.01 -12.75 2.00
CA ARG A 91 -2.56 -12.54 1.82
C ARG A 91 -2.03 -11.29 2.52
N THR A 92 -2.86 -10.52 3.20
CA THR A 92 -2.39 -9.44 4.08
C THR A 92 -1.84 -10.05 5.36
N VAL A 93 -0.55 -9.81 5.62
CA VAL A 93 0.21 -10.40 6.74
C VAL A 93 -0.47 -10.15 8.08
N GLY A 94 -0.55 -11.18 8.94
CA GLY A 94 -1.19 -11.08 10.25
C GLY A 94 -2.73 -11.10 10.20
N GLY A 95 -3.32 -11.37 9.04
CA GLY A 95 -4.76 -11.46 8.82
C GLY A 95 -5.44 -10.09 8.77
N CYS A 96 -6.40 -9.93 7.87
CA CYS A 96 -7.12 -8.67 7.66
C CYS A 96 -8.62 -8.92 7.60
N SER A 97 -9.39 -8.06 8.27
CA SER A 97 -10.87 -8.05 8.23
C SER A 97 -11.45 -6.65 7.99
N LEU A 98 -10.59 -5.65 7.78
CA LEU A 98 -11.00 -4.26 7.59
C LEU A 98 -10.84 -3.84 6.12
N ALA A 99 -11.88 -3.22 5.56
CA ALA A 99 -11.80 -2.53 4.29
C ALA A 99 -11.67 -1.01 4.55
N ALA A 100 -10.63 -0.39 4.01
CA ALA A 100 -10.49 1.06 3.99
C ALA A 100 -11.00 1.58 2.64
N VAL A 101 -11.98 2.47 2.66
CA VAL A 101 -12.69 2.90 1.45
C VAL A 101 -12.55 4.40 1.27
N ASP A 102 -11.84 4.83 0.23
CA ASP A 102 -11.87 6.22 -0.21
C ASP A 102 -13.17 6.48 -0.98
N TRP A 103 -14.22 6.84 -0.24
CA TRP A 103 -15.56 7.02 -0.77
C TRP A 103 -15.65 8.03 -1.93
N ARG A 104 -14.82 9.09 -1.90
CA ARG A 104 -14.77 10.08 -3.00
C ARG A 104 -13.97 9.54 -4.17
N GLY A 105 -12.88 8.82 -3.88
CA GLY A 105 -12.03 8.16 -4.86
C GLY A 105 -12.69 6.98 -5.60
N LEU A 106 -13.84 6.46 -5.15
CA LEU A 106 -14.59 5.43 -5.89
C LEU A 106 -15.32 5.98 -7.14
N LYS A 107 -15.66 7.26 -7.15
CA LYS A 107 -16.46 7.85 -8.24
C LYS A 107 -15.62 7.95 -9.51
N SER A 108 -16.13 7.45 -10.64
CA SER A 108 -15.62 7.88 -11.93
C SER A 108 -15.96 9.36 -12.09
N ARG A 109 -15.10 10.12 -12.79
CA ARG A 109 -15.59 11.35 -13.41
C ARG A 109 -16.68 11.02 -14.41
#